data_AF-A0A2G6MY45-F1
#
_entry.id   AF-A0A2G6MY45-F1
#
_cell.length_a   1.000
_cell.length_b   1.000
_cell.length_c   1.000
_cell.angle_alpha   90.00
_cell.angle_beta   90.00
_cell.angle_gamma   90.00
#
_symmetry.space_group_name_H-M   'P 1'
#
loop_
_entity.id
_entity.type
_entity.pdbx_description
1 polymer ?
#
loop_
_entity_poly.entity_id
_entity_poly.type
_entity_poly.pdbx_seq_one_letter_code
_entity_poly.pdbx_strand_id
1 'polypeptide(L)'
;MPRLTKIVATISSLNCSIPFIEGLYQAGINVVRLNTAHMSHDDARQVIKNTRAVSDKIGILLDTKGPEIRTCPSDKPLQVKYGDIVRVKGAPEGTSTDDIICVSHANFVNDVPEGSSILIDDGHIALAVTEKSDEYLYCSAENDGIIQERKSINIPTVHVTLPALSEKDKGFIRFATENDVDFIAHSFVRSREDVIAVQEILDQAGSSIKIIAKIENEEGVANLEEILDHAYGIMIARGDLAVEIPTEQIPLIQKRIIKVCIERRKPVIVATQMLHSMIESPRPTRAEVSDVANACLDQADALMLSGETANGKYPELAVRTMAKIATEVESKKTGFYNIPYSQQNKVAAYLAKAAVKTAVRLNTKAIVADSMTGSSILSLAAYRGCNVIYAQVYDHHVVRLLSLSYGVYADYIPLDFGKGTSLQHAICRLISESRFHDNDLIVILAGSFGPQQGASFIEISTAANFKRKCH
;
A
#
# COMPACT_ATOMS: atom_id res chain seq x y z
N MET A 1 -10.39 -4.96 -21.61
CA MET A 1 -9.49 -5.90 -20.91
C MET A 1 -9.62 -5.65 -19.41
N PRO A 2 -9.35 -6.64 -18.55
CA PRO A 2 -9.26 -6.42 -17.10
C PRO A 2 -8.23 -5.34 -16.76
N ARG A 3 -8.48 -4.58 -15.69
CA ARG A 3 -7.60 -3.52 -15.18
C ARG A 3 -6.33 -4.12 -14.57
N LEU A 4 -5.17 -3.50 -14.79
CA LEU A 4 -3.89 -3.99 -14.30
C LEU A 4 -3.55 -3.44 -12.91
N THR A 5 -3.60 -2.11 -12.73
CA THR A 5 -3.37 -1.41 -11.47
C THR A 5 -4.41 -1.83 -10.44
N LYS A 6 -4.02 -2.00 -9.18
CA LYS A 6 -4.89 -2.44 -8.10
C LYS A 6 -5.51 -1.25 -7.37
N ILE A 7 -6.63 -1.47 -6.69
CA ILE A 7 -7.26 -0.45 -5.84
C ILE A 7 -7.34 -0.97 -4.41
N VAL A 8 -6.80 -0.18 -3.50
CA VAL A 8 -6.97 -0.32 -2.05
C VAL A 8 -8.05 0.67 -1.62
N ALA A 9 -9.06 0.20 -0.88
CA ALA A 9 -10.12 1.06 -0.33
C ALA A 9 -10.13 0.98 1.19
N THR A 10 -10.12 2.13 1.85
CA THR A 10 -10.27 2.21 3.31
C THR A 10 -11.74 2.05 3.67
N ILE A 11 -12.05 1.14 4.59
CA ILE A 11 -13.41 0.88 5.06
C ILE A 11 -13.52 1.34 6.52
N SER A 12 -14.59 2.05 6.85
CA SER A 12 -14.92 2.43 8.23
C SER A 12 -15.87 1.42 8.84
N SER A 13 -15.78 1.17 10.16
CA SER A 13 -16.77 0.34 10.85
C SER A 13 -18.17 0.94 10.84
N LEU A 14 -18.27 2.28 10.70
CA LEU A 14 -19.54 3.01 10.57
C LEU A 14 -20.32 2.62 9.30
N ASN A 15 -19.63 2.13 8.26
CA ASN A 15 -20.27 1.65 7.03
C ASN A 15 -19.47 0.48 6.44
N CYS A 16 -19.73 -0.73 6.93
CA CYS A 16 -19.05 -1.95 6.51
C CYS A 16 -19.99 -3.13 6.23
N SER A 17 -21.25 -2.86 5.88
CA SER A 17 -22.21 -3.92 5.56
C SER A 17 -21.74 -4.78 4.37
N ILE A 18 -22.15 -6.06 4.34
CA ILE A 18 -21.82 -6.98 3.23
C ILE A 18 -22.23 -6.38 1.87
N PRO A 19 -23.45 -5.85 1.67
CA PRO A 19 -23.83 -5.23 0.39
C PRO A 19 -22.97 -4.03 0.01
N PHE A 20 -22.53 -3.23 1.00
CA PHE A 20 -21.64 -2.10 0.74
C PHE A 20 -20.28 -2.57 0.23
N ILE A 21 -19.64 -3.51 0.92
CA ILE A 21 -18.34 -4.05 0.52
C ILE A 21 -18.45 -4.78 -0.84
N GLU A 22 -19.55 -5.51 -1.07
CA GLU A 22 -19.83 -6.14 -2.36
C GLU A 22 -19.94 -5.10 -3.47
N GLY A 23 -20.65 -3.99 -3.25
CA GLY A 23 -20.73 -2.88 -4.20
C GLY A 23 -19.34 -2.32 -4.57
N LEU A 24 -18.46 -2.14 -3.58
CA LEU A 24 -17.08 -1.71 -3.82
C LEU A 24 -16.26 -2.78 -4.57
N TYR A 25 -16.44 -4.06 -4.24
CA TYR A 25 -15.78 -5.18 -4.91
C TYR A 25 -16.16 -5.24 -6.39
N GLN A 26 -17.45 -5.11 -6.72
CA GLN A 26 -17.94 -5.02 -8.10
C GLN A 26 -17.50 -3.72 -8.80
N ALA A 27 -17.28 -2.64 -8.05
CA ALA A 27 -16.67 -1.42 -8.59
C ALA A 27 -15.17 -1.56 -8.89
N GLY A 28 -14.50 -2.54 -8.27
CA GLY A 28 -13.14 -2.96 -8.61
C GLY A 28 -12.10 -2.77 -7.52
N ILE A 29 -12.45 -2.81 -6.23
CA ILE A 29 -11.43 -2.90 -5.17
C ILE A 29 -10.73 -4.27 -5.18
N ASN A 30 -9.47 -4.30 -4.73
CA ASN A 30 -8.70 -5.53 -4.56
C ASN A 30 -8.32 -5.77 -3.10
N VAL A 31 -8.13 -4.69 -2.34
CA VAL A 31 -7.74 -4.74 -0.93
C VAL A 31 -8.62 -3.81 -0.12
N VAL A 32 -9.02 -4.29 1.05
CA VAL A 32 -9.66 -3.50 2.10
C VAL A 32 -8.61 -3.06 3.11
N ARG A 33 -8.51 -1.76 3.34
CA ARG A 33 -7.66 -1.15 4.37
C ARG A 33 -8.47 -0.89 5.65
N LEU A 34 -7.93 -1.29 6.79
CA LEU A 34 -8.41 -0.99 8.14
C LEU A 34 -7.50 0.07 8.76
N ASN A 35 -8.01 1.27 9.03
CA ASN A 35 -7.22 2.31 9.68
C ASN A 35 -7.36 2.22 11.21
N THR A 36 -6.35 1.67 11.88
CA THR A 36 -6.39 1.45 13.34
C THR A 36 -6.34 2.74 14.15
N ALA A 37 -5.96 3.87 13.56
CA ALA A 37 -6.03 5.17 14.22
C ALA A 37 -7.46 5.49 14.73
N HIS A 38 -8.49 5.01 14.00
CA HIS A 38 -9.91 5.29 14.28
C HIS A 38 -10.74 4.06 14.62
N MET A 39 -10.12 2.91 14.87
CA MET A 39 -10.83 1.65 15.14
C MET A 39 -10.47 1.07 16.51
N SER A 40 -11.42 0.34 17.08
CA SER A 40 -11.20 -0.68 18.10
C SER A 40 -10.95 -2.07 17.47
N HIS A 41 -10.59 -3.06 18.28
CA HIS A 41 -10.49 -4.45 17.81
C HIS A 41 -11.83 -5.00 17.33
N ASP A 42 -12.95 -4.61 17.97
CA ASP A 42 -14.28 -5.08 17.59
C ASP A 42 -14.73 -4.48 16.25
N ASP A 43 -14.44 -3.19 16.03
CA ASP A 43 -14.62 -2.53 14.74
C ASP A 43 -13.89 -3.27 13.62
N ALA A 44 -12.58 -3.50 13.82
CA ALA A 44 -11.74 -4.18 12.83
C ALA A 44 -12.25 -5.59 12.54
N ARG A 45 -12.63 -6.36 13.58
CA ARG A 45 -13.15 -7.72 13.43
C ARG A 45 -14.43 -7.76 12.59
N GLN A 46 -15.32 -6.79 12.79
CA GLN A 46 -16.56 -6.70 12.03
C GLN A 46 -16.29 -6.45 10.54
N VAL A 47 -15.35 -5.56 10.21
CA VAL A 47 -14.96 -5.30 8.81
C VAL A 47 -14.31 -6.52 8.18
N ILE A 48 -13.41 -7.20 8.90
CA ILE A 48 -12.74 -8.44 8.43
C ILE A 48 -13.78 -9.51 8.09
N LYS A 49 -14.68 -9.80 9.02
CA LYS A 49 -15.74 -10.80 8.85
C LYS A 49 -16.61 -10.50 7.62
N ASN A 50 -17.07 -9.26 7.47
CA ASN A 50 -17.92 -8.88 6.35
C ASN A 50 -17.16 -8.90 5.02
N THR A 51 -15.87 -8.53 5.01
CA THR A 51 -15.01 -8.61 3.82
C THR A 51 -14.84 -10.05 3.35
N ARG A 52 -14.53 -10.97 4.27
CA ARG A 52 -14.39 -12.40 3.96
C ARG A 52 -15.70 -13.03 3.50
N ALA A 53 -16.85 -12.56 4.00
CA ALA A 53 -18.17 -13.00 3.53
C ALA A 53 -18.47 -12.58 2.08
N VAL A 54 -17.91 -11.45 1.60
CA VAL A 54 -18.04 -11.01 0.20
C VAL A 54 -17.10 -11.81 -0.71
N SER A 55 -15.83 -11.92 -0.34
CA SER A 55 -14.87 -12.69 -1.12
C SER A 55 -13.61 -13.03 -0.34
N ASP A 56 -13.17 -14.28 -0.46
CA ASP A 56 -11.88 -14.74 0.03
C ASP A 56 -10.69 -14.30 -0.85
N LYS A 57 -10.94 -13.54 -1.93
CA LYS A 57 -9.87 -13.01 -2.80
C LYS A 57 -9.46 -11.58 -2.44
N ILE A 58 -10.25 -10.89 -1.62
CA ILE A 58 -9.96 -9.52 -1.21
C ILE A 58 -8.85 -9.56 -0.16
N GLY A 59 -7.72 -8.91 -0.43
CA GLY A 59 -6.68 -8.74 0.58
C GLY A 59 -7.16 -7.81 1.70
N ILE A 60 -6.73 -8.05 2.92
CA ILE A 60 -6.98 -7.20 4.07
C ILE A 60 -5.66 -6.63 4.57
N LEU A 61 -5.59 -5.30 4.60
CA LEU A 61 -4.43 -4.54 5.04
C LEU A 61 -4.79 -3.76 6.31
N LEU A 62 -4.14 -4.11 7.42
CA LEU A 62 -4.25 -3.38 8.67
C LEU A 62 -3.20 -2.28 8.72
N ASP A 63 -3.62 -1.03 8.79
CA ASP A 63 -2.74 0.13 8.84
C ASP A 63 -2.56 0.56 10.30
N THR A 64 -1.33 0.39 10.81
CA THR A 64 -0.95 0.78 12.18
C THR A 64 -1.02 2.29 12.34
N LYS A 65 -1.29 2.77 13.54
CA LYS A 65 -1.28 4.20 13.79
C LYS A 65 0.15 4.75 13.76
N GLY A 66 1.09 3.97 14.28
CA GLY A 66 2.49 4.34 14.40
C GLY A 66 2.78 5.29 15.56
N PRO A 67 4.06 5.44 15.89
CA PRO A 67 4.52 6.41 16.87
C PRO A 67 4.48 7.82 16.27
N GLU A 68 3.79 8.75 16.93
CA GLU A 68 3.72 10.15 16.50
C GLU A 68 3.75 11.07 17.72
N ILE A 69 4.19 12.30 17.51
CA ILE A 69 4.16 13.34 18.54
C ILE A 69 2.86 14.12 18.37
N ARG A 70 2.20 14.45 19.48
CA ARG A 70 0.98 15.24 19.47
C ARG A 70 1.00 16.36 20.50
N THR A 71 0.19 17.38 20.27
CA THR A 71 -0.21 18.31 21.32
C THR A 71 -1.01 17.57 22.39
N CYS A 72 -0.72 17.85 23.66
CA CYS A 72 -1.46 17.31 24.79
C CYS A 72 -2.83 17.98 24.94
N PRO A 73 -3.70 17.50 25.86
CA PRO A 73 -4.96 18.16 26.16
C PRO A 73 -4.80 19.65 26.42
N SER A 74 -5.83 20.44 26.12
CA SER A 74 -5.83 21.88 26.38
C SER A 74 -7.19 22.36 26.84
N ASP A 75 -7.21 23.29 27.80
CA ASP A 75 -8.45 23.86 28.32
C ASP A 75 -9.19 24.68 27.26
N LYS A 76 -8.45 25.34 26.37
CA LYS A 76 -8.97 26.16 25.27
C LYS A 76 -8.01 26.10 24.08
N PRO A 77 -8.50 26.07 22.83
CA PRO A 77 -7.62 26.21 21.68
C PRO A 77 -6.79 27.49 21.76
N LEU A 78 -5.50 27.39 21.45
CA LEU A 78 -4.57 28.52 21.47
C LEU A 78 -4.59 29.23 20.12
N GLN A 79 -5.00 30.49 20.09
CA GLN A 79 -4.86 31.33 18.91
C GLN A 79 -3.46 31.93 18.86
N VAL A 80 -2.81 31.83 17.71
CA VAL A 80 -1.50 32.42 17.45
C VAL A 80 -1.59 33.34 16.24
N LYS A 81 -0.86 34.45 16.29
CA LYS A 81 -0.60 35.34 15.16
C LYS A 81 0.86 35.29 14.78
N TYR A 82 1.15 35.64 13.54
CA TYR A 82 2.52 35.77 13.06
C TYR A 82 3.38 36.61 14.03
N GLY A 83 4.50 36.04 14.47
CA GLY A 83 5.46 36.65 15.39
C GLY A 83 5.16 36.43 16.87
N ASP A 84 4.00 35.89 17.25
CA ASP A 84 3.71 35.56 18.65
C ASP A 84 4.73 34.54 19.19
N ILE A 85 5.13 34.72 20.44
CA ILE A 85 6.04 33.79 21.12
C ILE A 85 5.22 32.79 21.93
N VAL A 86 5.46 31.51 21.68
CA VAL A 86 4.89 30.39 22.42
C VAL A 86 5.99 29.51 23.00
N ARG A 87 5.71 28.85 24.11
CA ARG A 87 6.63 27.95 24.80
C ARG A 87 6.19 26.51 24.60
N VAL A 88 7.06 25.65 24.11
CA VAL A 88 6.76 24.23 23.90
C VAL A 88 7.58 23.38 24.86
N LYS A 89 6.95 22.42 25.54
CA LYS A 89 7.65 21.46 26.41
C LYS A 89 7.14 20.03 26.29
N GLY A 90 8.04 19.08 26.52
CA GLY A 90 7.71 17.65 26.62
C GLY A 90 7.02 17.34 27.94
N ALA A 91 5.69 17.19 27.93
CA ALA A 91 4.91 16.91 29.12
C ALA A 91 3.72 16.00 28.76
N PRO A 92 3.92 14.67 28.66
CA PRO A 92 2.91 13.74 28.15
C PRO A 92 1.61 13.69 28.98
N GLU A 93 1.70 13.96 30.28
CA GLU A 93 0.55 14.08 31.18
C GLU A 93 0.13 15.53 31.47
N GLY A 94 0.77 16.50 30.79
CA GLY A 94 0.50 17.92 30.96
C GLY A 94 -0.73 18.39 30.19
N THR A 95 -1.27 19.54 30.60
CA THR A 95 -2.30 20.29 29.86
C THR A 95 -1.69 21.56 29.32
N SER A 96 -1.93 21.86 28.05
CA SER A 96 -1.50 23.12 27.41
C SER A 96 -2.36 24.27 27.90
N THR A 97 -1.73 25.35 28.36
CA THR A 97 -2.38 26.51 28.98
C THR A 97 -1.71 27.81 28.54
N ASP A 98 -2.51 28.82 28.21
CA ASP A 98 -2.06 30.13 27.74
C ASP A 98 -1.04 30.01 26.59
N ASP A 99 0.20 30.48 26.76
CA ASP A 99 1.25 30.41 25.74
C ASP A 99 2.10 29.12 25.82
N ILE A 100 1.75 28.18 26.71
CA ILE A 100 2.49 26.92 26.89
C ILE A 100 1.78 25.77 26.17
N ILE A 101 2.49 25.15 25.24
CA ILE A 101 2.09 23.95 24.51
C ILE A 101 2.81 22.75 25.12
N CYS A 102 2.05 21.85 25.75
CA CYS A 102 2.54 20.56 26.19
C CYS A 102 2.47 19.55 25.04
N VAL A 103 3.52 18.76 24.86
CA VAL A 103 3.58 17.71 23.82
C VAL A 103 3.82 16.33 24.39
N SER A 104 3.37 15.31 23.67
CA SER A 104 3.35 13.92 24.11
C SER A 104 4.71 13.24 24.20
N HIS A 105 5.77 13.88 23.70
CA HIS A 105 7.14 13.35 23.74
C HIS A 105 7.90 13.98 24.90
N ALA A 106 8.26 13.19 25.92
CA ALA A 106 8.90 13.72 27.12
C ALA A 106 10.27 14.36 26.82
N ASN A 107 11.03 13.79 25.88
CA ASN A 107 12.36 14.29 25.52
C ASN A 107 12.35 15.37 24.43
N PHE A 108 11.18 15.97 24.14
CA PHE A 108 11.00 16.87 23.01
C PHE A 108 11.94 18.06 22.99
N VAL A 109 12.11 18.72 24.15
CA VAL A 109 12.99 19.89 24.25
C VAL A 109 14.42 19.49 23.90
N ASN A 110 14.89 18.34 24.36
CA ASN A 110 16.24 17.86 24.10
C ASN A 110 16.46 17.48 22.63
N ASP A 111 15.50 16.79 22.02
CA ASP A 111 15.62 16.28 20.65
C ASP A 111 15.54 17.38 19.58
N VAL A 112 14.86 18.49 19.86
CA VAL A 112 14.67 19.57 18.89
C VAL A 112 15.76 20.65 19.06
N PRO A 113 16.60 20.90 18.04
CA PRO A 113 17.60 21.98 18.07
C PRO A 113 16.99 23.35 17.79
N GLU A 114 17.69 24.41 18.23
CA GLU A 114 17.38 25.79 17.81
C GLU A 114 17.46 25.93 16.28
N GLY A 115 16.60 26.78 15.72
CA GLY A 115 16.45 26.97 14.27
C GLY A 115 15.55 25.94 13.58
N SER A 116 15.06 24.93 14.30
CA SER A 116 14.12 23.94 13.74
C SER A 116 12.75 24.54 13.44
N SER A 117 12.06 23.94 12.46
CA SER A 117 10.63 24.19 12.22
C SER A 117 9.80 23.13 12.93
N ILE A 118 8.78 23.56 13.68
CA ILE A 118 7.77 22.69 14.27
C ILE A 118 6.47 22.92 13.52
N LEU A 119 5.95 21.88 12.90
CA LEU A 119 4.70 21.90 12.15
C LEU A 119 3.62 21.21 12.98
N ILE A 120 2.46 21.84 13.12
CA ILE A 120 1.33 21.34 13.91
C ILE A 120 0.10 21.20 13.00
N ASP A 121 -0.66 20.13 13.23
CA ASP A 121 -1.89 19.81 12.48
C ASP A 121 -1.60 19.70 10.98
N ASP A 122 -0.72 18.76 10.63
CA ASP A 122 -0.30 18.47 9.25
C ASP A 122 0.26 19.70 8.51
N GLY A 123 0.96 20.58 9.25
CA GLY A 123 1.58 21.79 8.70
C GLY A 123 0.67 23.00 8.60
N HIS A 124 -0.56 22.95 9.14
CA HIS A 124 -1.44 24.12 9.18
C HIS A 124 -0.89 25.27 10.03
N ILE A 125 -0.12 24.96 11.08
CA ILE A 125 0.59 25.95 11.90
C ILE A 125 2.08 25.62 11.86
N ALA A 126 2.91 26.61 11.58
CA ALA A 126 4.35 26.52 11.65
C ALA A 126 4.88 27.39 12.80
N LEU A 127 5.81 26.84 13.57
CA LEU A 127 6.56 27.54 14.60
C LEU A 127 8.05 27.42 14.31
N ALA A 128 8.80 28.51 14.41
CA ALA A 128 10.26 28.50 14.34
C ALA A 128 10.86 28.48 15.75
N VAL A 129 11.73 27.53 16.05
CA VAL A 129 12.43 27.47 17.35
C VAL A 129 13.50 28.56 17.38
N THR A 130 13.28 29.59 18.21
CA THR A 130 14.15 30.76 18.31
C THR A 130 15.20 30.64 19.41
N GLU A 131 14.86 29.97 20.51
CA GLU A 131 15.72 29.82 21.69
C GLU A 131 15.31 28.54 22.44
N LYS A 132 16.26 27.90 23.12
CA LYS A 132 16.03 26.72 23.96
C LYS A 132 16.56 26.91 25.38
N SER A 133 15.77 26.48 26.35
CA SER A 133 16.17 26.28 27.75
C SER A 133 16.11 24.80 28.13
N ASP A 134 16.41 24.48 29.39
CA ASP A 134 16.30 23.10 29.90
C ASP A 134 14.85 22.59 29.96
N GLU A 135 13.86 23.49 30.11
CA GLU A 135 12.44 23.10 30.25
C GLU A 135 11.59 23.44 29.01
N TYR A 136 11.95 24.48 28.25
CA TYR A 136 11.12 25.01 27.17
C TYR A 136 11.91 25.29 25.89
N LEU A 137 11.25 25.05 24.76
CA LEU A 137 11.57 25.67 23.47
C LEU A 137 10.74 26.95 23.33
N TYR A 138 11.40 28.08 23.06
CA TYR A 138 10.75 29.34 22.73
C TYR A 138 10.62 29.44 21.22
N CYS A 139 9.37 29.47 20.76
CA CYS A 139 9.07 29.40 19.34
C CYS A 139 8.29 30.63 18.90
N SER A 140 8.63 31.16 17.72
CA SER A 140 7.85 32.22 17.06
C SER A 140 6.87 31.59 16.08
N ALA A 141 5.62 32.04 16.08
CA ALA A 141 4.63 31.58 15.11
C ALA A 141 4.91 32.18 13.73
N GLU A 142 5.01 31.31 12.71
CA GLU A 142 5.31 31.70 11.32
C GLU A 142 4.04 31.94 10.49
N ASN A 143 2.86 31.71 11.06
CA ASN A 143 1.58 32.07 10.46
C ASN A 143 0.47 32.20 11.50
N ASP A 144 -0.62 32.86 11.10
CA ASP A 144 -1.84 32.94 11.91
C ASP A 144 -2.55 31.59 11.96
N GLY A 145 -3.16 31.26 13.11
CA GLY A 145 -4.12 30.17 13.20
C GLY A 145 -4.44 29.71 14.61
N ILE A 146 -4.97 28.49 14.73
CA ILE A 146 -5.50 27.94 15.98
C ILE A 146 -4.88 26.57 16.24
N ILE A 147 -4.14 26.46 17.34
CA ILE A 147 -3.57 25.20 17.81
C ILE A 147 -4.60 24.51 18.70
N GLN A 148 -5.02 23.32 18.29
CA GLN A 148 -5.97 22.49 19.03
C GLN A 148 -5.23 21.39 19.81
N GLU A 149 -5.93 20.74 20.74
CA GLU A 149 -5.42 19.58 21.44
C GLU A 149 -5.36 18.34 20.53
N ARG A 150 -4.47 17.40 20.87
CA ARG A 150 -4.31 16.09 20.22
C ARG A 150 -3.99 16.15 18.72
N LYS A 151 -3.42 17.27 18.25
CA LYS A 151 -2.98 17.48 16.87
C LYS A 151 -1.58 16.93 16.64
N SER A 152 -1.31 16.45 15.42
CA SER A 152 0.01 15.96 15.01
C SER A 152 1.06 17.06 15.15
N ILE A 153 2.29 16.65 15.49
CA ILE A 153 3.47 17.51 15.50
C ILE A 153 4.56 16.83 14.67
N ASN A 154 5.09 17.58 13.71
CA ASN A 154 6.16 17.16 12.82
C ASN A 154 7.33 18.13 12.98
N ILE A 155 8.56 17.61 12.94
CA ILE A 155 9.77 18.43 13.05
C ILE A 155 10.67 18.06 11.86
N PRO A 156 10.41 18.65 10.67
CA PRO A 156 11.16 18.33 9.47
C PRO A 156 12.67 18.40 9.72
N THR A 157 13.41 17.48 9.11
CA THR A 157 14.90 17.36 9.20
C THR A 157 15.48 16.99 10.57
N VAL A 158 14.65 16.78 11.59
CA VAL A 158 15.10 16.43 12.95
C VAL A 158 14.82 14.95 13.24
N HIS A 159 15.86 14.23 13.62
CA HIS A 159 15.76 12.85 14.08
C HIS A 159 15.19 12.79 15.50
N VAL A 160 13.90 12.49 15.63
CA VAL A 160 13.28 12.28 16.94
C VAL A 160 13.31 10.80 17.32
N THR A 161 13.78 10.51 18.54
CA THR A 161 13.89 9.14 19.04
C THR A 161 12.52 8.64 19.51
N LEU A 162 11.72 8.18 18.57
CA LEU A 162 10.46 7.47 18.83
C LEU A 162 10.65 5.94 18.77
N PRO A 163 9.96 5.17 19.63
CA PRO A 163 9.96 3.72 19.53
C PRO A 163 9.33 3.27 18.21
N ALA A 164 9.80 2.18 17.61
CA ALA A 164 9.23 1.65 16.36
C ALA A 164 7.71 1.40 16.44
N LEU A 165 7.23 0.89 17.58
CA LEU A 165 5.83 0.51 17.76
C LEU A 165 5.26 1.09 19.05
N SER A 166 4.06 1.69 18.95
CA SER A 166 3.26 2.02 20.12
C SER A 166 2.61 0.77 20.73
N GLU A 167 2.15 0.84 21.98
CA GLU A 167 1.40 -0.26 22.61
C GLU A 167 0.10 -0.58 21.87
N LYS A 168 -0.54 0.44 21.28
CA LYS A 168 -1.71 0.25 20.42
C LYS A 168 -1.36 -0.55 19.18
N ASP A 169 -0.22 -0.24 18.53
CA ASP A 169 0.22 -0.96 17.34
C ASP A 169 0.53 -2.43 17.67
N LYS A 170 1.26 -2.70 18.76
CA LYS A 170 1.52 -4.07 19.23
C LYS A 170 0.22 -4.85 19.49
N GLY A 171 -0.77 -4.19 20.10
CA GLY A 171 -2.10 -4.77 20.31
C GLY A 171 -2.80 -5.15 19.01
N PHE A 172 -2.80 -4.26 18.02
CA PHE A 172 -3.41 -4.50 16.72
C PHE A 172 -2.64 -5.52 15.86
N ILE A 173 -1.31 -5.58 15.96
CA ILE A 173 -0.50 -6.59 15.27
C ILE A 173 -0.85 -7.98 15.80
N ARG A 174 -0.91 -8.16 17.13
CA ARG A 174 -1.36 -9.43 17.73
C ARG A 174 -2.79 -9.78 17.30
N PHE A 175 -3.70 -8.81 17.36
CA PHE A 175 -5.06 -8.99 16.83
C PHE A 175 -5.06 -9.45 15.36
N ALA A 176 -4.20 -8.89 14.51
CA ALA A 176 -4.09 -9.27 13.10
C ALA A 176 -3.74 -10.75 12.93
N THR A 177 -2.80 -11.26 13.74
CA THR A 177 -2.37 -12.67 13.71
C THR A 177 -3.48 -13.65 14.05
N GLU A 178 -4.48 -13.23 14.84
CA GLU A 178 -5.62 -14.04 15.26
C GLU A 178 -6.81 -13.96 14.28
N ASN A 179 -6.81 -13.02 13.33
CA ASN A 179 -7.98 -12.68 12.51
C ASN A 179 -7.73 -12.78 10.99
N ASP A 180 -6.77 -13.61 10.55
CA ASP A 180 -6.52 -13.92 9.12
C ASP A 180 -6.36 -12.67 8.24
N VAL A 181 -5.67 -11.66 8.77
CA VAL A 181 -5.26 -10.45 8.03
C VAL A 181 -4.12 -10.82 7.07
N ASP A 182 -3.99 -10.13 5.94
CA ASP A 182 -2.99 -10.46 4.92
C ASP A 182 -1.75 -9.58 5.02
N PHE A 183 -1.96 -8.29 5.31
CA PHE A 183 -0.91 -7.28 5.37
C PHE A 183 -0.98 -6.42 6.62
N ILE A 184 0.18 -6.01 7.13
CA ILE A 184 0.32 -4.89 8.07
C ILE A 184 1.01 -3.76 7.33
N ALA A 185 0.36 -2.60 7.20
CA ALA A 185 1.02 -1.38 6.79
C ALA A 185 1.55 -0.66 8.03
N HIS A 186 2.87 -0.62 8.17
CA HIS A 186 3.54 -0.04 9.32
C HIS A 186 3.84 1.44 9.06
N SER A 187 3.33 2.33 9.91
CA SER A 187 3.45 3.79 9.81
C SER A 187 4.78 4.32 10.33
N PHE A 188 5.21 5.47 9.79
CA PHE A 188 6.39 6.22 10.16
C PHE A 188 7.69 5.40 10.13
N VAL A 189 7.82 4.49 9.16
CA VAL A 189 9.03 3.65 9.03
C VAL A 189 10.21 4.51 8.58
N ARG A 190 11.29 4.50 9.39
CA ARG A 190 12.51 5.28 9.17
C ARG A 190 13.70 4.40 8.82
N SER A 191 13.74 3.17 9.34
CA SER A 191 14.84 2.23 9.11
C SER A 191 14.37 0.79 8.98
N ARG A 192 15.30 -0.11 8.63
CA ARG A 192 15.01 -1.56 8.62
C ARG A 192 14.61 -2.11 9.99
N GLU A 193 15.13 -1.53 11.08
CA GLU A 193 14.85 -1.97 12.45
C GLU A 193 13.36 -1.79 12.80
N ASP A 194 12.71 -0.73 12.30
CA ASP A 194 11.25 -0.54 12.48
C ASP A 194 10.46 -1.70 11.84
N VAL A 195 10.87 -2.17 10.66
CA VAL A 195 10.25 -3.32 9.99
C VAL A 195 10.53 -4.63 10.74
N ILE A 196 11.76 -4.82 11.22
CA ILE A 196 12.16 -6.00 12.00
C ILE A 196 11.34 -6.08 13.30
N ALA A 197 11.07 -4.97 13.97
CA ALA A 197 10.27 -4.94 15.19
C ALA A 197 8.84 -5.50 14.97
N VAL A 198 8.22 -5.24 13.82
CA VAL A 198 6.94 -5.86 13.44
C VAL A 198 7.13 -7.34 13.12
N GLN A 199 8.18 -7.69 12.36
CA GLN A 199 8.48 -9.06 11.97
C GLN A 199 8.69 -9.97 13.18
N GLU A 200 9.37 -9.51 14.24
CA GLU A 200 9.58 -10.28 15.46
C GLU A 200 8.26 -10.68 16.13
N ILE A 201 7.26 -9.79 16.17
CA ILE A 201 5.94 -10.10 16.73
C ILE A 201 5.22 -11.14 15.86
N LEU A 202 5.33 -11.03 14.53
CA LEU A 202 4.74 -11.99 13.60
C LEU A 202 5.41 -13.37 13.72
N ASP A 203 6.73 -13.41 13.82
CA ASP A 203 7.51 -14.64 13.94
C ASP A 203 7.20 -15.37 15.26
N GLN A 204 7.07 -14.63 16.37
CA GLN A 204 6.66 -15.18 17.66
C GLN A 204 5.25 -15.81 17.61
N ALA A 205 4.36 -15.25 16.78
CA ALA A 205 3.01 -15.77 16.56
C ALA A 205 2.95 -16.85 15.46
N GLY A 206 4.06 -17.17 14.79
CA GLY A 206 4.07 -18.07 13.62
C GLY A 206 3.24 -17.57 12.44
N SER A 207 3.07 -16.25 12.32
CA SER A 207 2.19 -15.63 11.34
C SER A 207 2.86 -15.43 9.98
N SER A 208 2.11 -15.65 8.91
CA SER A 208 2.55 -15.48 7.51
C SER A 208 2.21 -14.10 6.92
N ILE A 209 1.69 -13.17 7.74
CA ILE A 209 1.34 -11.80 7.36
C ILE A 209 2.55 -11.10 6.74
N LYS A 210 2.29 -10.24 5.75
CA LYS A 210 3.32 -9.47 5.06
C LYS A 210 3.31 -8.00 5.46
N ILE A 211 4.51 -7.43 5.63
CA ILE A 211 4.66 -6.04 6.08
C ILE A 211 4.79 -5.12 4.87
N ILE A 212 3.98 -4.07 4.83
CA ILE A 212 4.09 -2.94 3.91
C ILE A 212 4.69 -1.77 4.71
N ALA A 213 5.88 -1.31 4.38
CA ALA A 213 6.45 -0.14 5.05
C ALA A 213 5.85 1.13 4.46
N LYS A 214 5.30 2.01 5.31
CA LYS A 214 4.78 3.31 4.90
C LYS A 214 5.91 4.33 4.97
N ILE A 215 6.23 4.92 3.83
CA ILE A 215 7.27 5.94 3.72
C ILE A 215 6.58 7.30 3.83
N GLU A 216 6.82 7.95 4.97
CA GLU A 216 6.11 9.14 5.47
C GLU A 216 7.04 10.29 5.83
N ASN A 217 8.35 10.06 5.90
CA ASN A 217 9.36 11.04 6.30
C ASN A 217 10.64 10.92 5.46
N GLU A 218 11.56 11.86 5.65
CA GLU A 218 12.83 11.93 4.92
C GLU A 218 13.73 10.72 5.17
N GLU A 219 13.79 10.20 6.41
CA GLU A 219 14.60 9.02 6.76
C GLU A 219 14.15 7.77 6.00
N GLY A 220 12.85 7.52 5.95
CA GLY A 220 12.29 6.41 5.19
C GLY A 220 12.58 6.52 3.69
N VAL A 221 12.63 7.74 3.16
CA VAL A 221 13.05 8.00 1.78
C VAL A 221 14.54 7.69 1.61
N ALA A 222 15.40 8.15 2.53
CA ALA A 222 16.85 7.93 2.47
C ALA A 222 17.24 6.45 2.61
N ASN A 223 16.58 5.74 3.53
CA ASN A 223 16.83 4.34 3.88
C ASN A 223 15.96 3.35 3.08
N LEU A 224 15.34 3.80 1.99
CA LEU A 224 14.37 3.02 1.22
C LEU A 224 14.86 1.60 0.89
N GLU A 225 16.10 1.45 0.44
CA GLU A 225 16.62 0.16 0.00
C GLU A 225 16.76 -0.86 1.14
N GLU A 226 17.26 -0.44 2.30
CA GLU A 226 17.40 -1.34 3.46
C GLU A 226 16.04 -1.68 4.08
N ILE A 227 15.11 -0.73 4.15
CA ILE A 227 13.72 -0.96 4.58
C ILE A 227 13.09 -1.99 3.65
N LEU A 228 13.27 -1.78 2.34
CA LEU A 228 12.69 -2.63 1.33
C LEU A 228 13.27 -4.03 1.37
N ASP A 229 14.49 -4.27 1.84
CA ASP A 229 15.02 -5.64 1.98
C ASP A 229 14.24 -6.47 3.01
N HIS A 230 13.66 -5.83 4.02
CA HIS A 230 12.87 -6.48 5.09
C HIS A 230 11.34 -6.37 4.89
N ALA A 231 10.86 -5.46 4.06
CA ALA A 231 9.43 -5.29 3.78
C ALA A 231 8.96 -6.16 2.59
N TYR A 232 7.67 -6.51 2.53
CA TYR A 232 7.06 -7.12 1.36
C TYR A 232 6.80 -6.10 0.24
N GLY A 233 6.47 -4.87 0.62
CA GLY A 233 6.19 -3.77 -0.30
C GLY A 233 6.23 -2.41 0.40
N ILE A 234 5.96 -1.35 -0.35
CA ILE A 234 5.97 0.04 0.14
C ILE A 234 4.60 0.68 -0.07
N MET A 235 4.19 1.53 0.87
CA MET A 235 3.14 2.51 0.66
C MET A 235 3.72 3.92 0.72
N ILE A 236 3.50 4.70 -0.33
CA ILE A 236 3.93 6.09 -0.42
C ILE A 236 2.79 6.95 0.12
N ALA A 237 2.91 7.41 1.36
CA ALA A 237 1.92 8.24 2.03
C ALA A 237 2.26 9.71 1.81
N ARG A 238 1.70 10.27 0.73
CA ARG A 238 2.04 11.59 0.21
C ARG A 238 1.63 12.73 1.12
N GLY A 239 0.55 12.57 1.87
CA GLY A 239 0.07 13.55 2.86
C GLY A 239 1.14 13.82 3.90
N ASP A 240 1.58 12.78 4.62
CA ASP A 240 2.61 12.90 5.65
C ASP A 240 3.98 13.31 5.06
N LEU A 241 4.36 12.74 3.90
CA LEU A 241 5.58 13.14 3.21
C LEU A 241 5.61 14.62 2.84
N ALA A 242 4.48 15.20 2.44
CA ALA A 242 4.38 16.61 2.06
C ALA A 242 4.50 17.57 3.26
N VAL A 243 4.34 17.06 4.48
CA VAL A 243 4.61 17.81 5.72
C VAL A 243 6.11 17.78 6.04
N GLU A 244 6.76 16.64 5.86
CA GLU A 244 8.17 16.42 6.21
C GLU A 244 9.17 16.90 5.13
N ILE A 245 8.77 16.87 3.85
CA ILE A 245 9.65 17.14 2.70
C ILE A 245 8.99 18.21 1.80
N PRO A 246 9.76 19.14 1.22
CA PRO A 246 9.21 20.13 0.29
C PRO A 246 8.34 19.51 -0.81
N THR A 247 7.11 20.01 -0.92
CA THR A 247 6.03 19.42 -1.72
C THR A 247 6.40 19.23 -3.20
N GLU A 248 7.22 20.11 -3.75
CA GLU A 248 7.71 20.06 -5.12
C GLU A 248 8.65 18.88 -5.42
N GLN A 249 9.25 18.28 -4.38
CA GLN A 249 10.11 17.09 -4.51
C GLN A 249 9.32 15.78 -4.53
N ILE A 250 8.11 15.76 -3.94
CA ILE A 250 7.28 14.57 -3.76
C ILE A 250 7.03 13.80 -5.07
N PRO A 251 6.71 14.45 -6.22
CA PRO A 251 6.51 13.72 -7.47
C PRO A 251 7.75 12.94 -7.93
N LEU A 252 8.96 13.46 -7.72
CA LEU A 252 10.20 12.78 -8.10
C LEU A 252 10.53 11.64 -7.13
N ILE A 253 10.30 11.84 -5.83
CA ILE A 253 10.45 10.82 -4.80
C ILE A 253 9.50 9.64 -5.07
N GLN A 254 8.24 9.91 -5.39
CA GLN A 254 7.26 8.88 -5.77
C GLN A 254 7.78 8.02 -6.92
N LYS A 255 8.21 8.66 -8.02
CA LYS A 255 8.76 7.95 -9.20
C LYS A 255 9.97 7.10 -8.85
N ARG A 256 10.88 7.62 -8.01
CA ARG A 256 12.05 6.89 -7.53
C ARG A 256 11.64 5.65 -6.73
N ILE A 257 10.75 5.79 -5.75
CA ILE A 257 10.27 4.68 -4.92
C ILE A 257 9.63 3.60 -5.78
N ILE A 258 8.72 3.98 -6.69
CA ILE A 258 8.04 3.03 -7.58
C ILE A 258 9.06 2.25 -8.42
N LYS A 259 10.04 2.93 -9.01
CA LYS A 259 11.10 2.28 -9.80
C LYS A 259 11.88 1.24 -8.98
N VAL A 260 12.32 1.61 -7.77
CA VAL A 260 13.09 0.71 -6.88
C VAL A 260 12.25 -0.52 -6.50
N CYS A 261 10.98 -0.33 -6.13
CA CYS A 261 10.06 -1.42 -5.83
C CYS A 261 9.90 -2.40 -7.01
N ILE A 262 9.73 -1.86 -8.22
CA ILE A 262 9.63 -2.68 -9.44
C ILE A 262 10.90 -3.50 -9.68
N GLU A 263 12.08 -2.88 -9.59
CA GLU A 263 13.36 -3.57 -9.77
C GLU A 263 13.56 -4.70 -8.75
N ARG A 264 13.10 -4.48 -7.52
CA ARG A 264 13.13 -5.45 -6.41
C ARG A 264 11.96 -6.45 -6.43
N ARG A 265 11.01 -6.34 -7.37
CA ARG A 265 9.81 -7.19 -7.50
C ARG A 265 8.89 -7.14 -6.28
N LYS A 266 8.82 -5.97 -5.63
CA LYS A 266 8.02 -5.74 -4.43
C LYS A 266 6.87 -4.79 -4.75
N PRO A 267 5.63 -5.05 -4.30
CA PRO A 267 4.50 -4.17 -4.60
C PRO A 267 4.68 -2.76 -4.04
N VAL A 268 4.15 -1.77 -4.77
CA VAL A 268 4.10 -0.38 -4.30
C VAL A 268 2.69 0.21 -4.41
N ILE A 269 2.26 0.86 -3.33
CA ILE A 269 0.97 1.53 -3.20
C ILE A 269 1.21 3.04 -3.21
N VAL A 270 0.51 3.79 -4.06
CA VAL A 270 0.45 5.26 -3.98
C VAL A 270 -0.80 5.65 -3.20
N ALA A 271 -0.62 6.39 -2.11
CA ALA A 271 -1.66 6.65 -1.14
C ALA A 271 -1.87 8.15 -0.88
N THR A 272 -3.03 8.46 -0.30
CA THR A 272 -3.51 9.78 0.14
C THR A 272 -3.76 10.77 -1.01
N GLN A 273 -4.80 11.59 -0.86
CA GLN A 273 -5.13 12.70 -1.78
C GLN A 273 -5.24 12.31 -3.28
N MET A 274 -5.65 11.08 -3.61
CA MET A 274 -5.79 10.65 -5.00
C MET A 274 -7.04 11.26 -5.65
N LEU A 275 -8.20 11.14 -4.99
CA LEU A 275 -9.49 11.67 -5.44
C LEU A 275 -10.18 12.41 -4.28
N HIS A 276 -9.42 13.15 -3.48
CA HIS A 276 -9.85 13.71 -2.19
C HIS A 276 -11.17 14.50 -2.26
N SER A 277 -11.36 15.32 -3.29
CA SER A 277 -12.58 16.09 -3.49
C SER A 277 -13.83 15.22 -3.60
N MET A 278 -13.68 13.93 -3.95
CA MET A 278 -14.79 12.99 -4.03
C MET A 278 -15.34 12.52 -2.69
N ILE A 279 -14.73 12.95 -1.57
CA ILE A 279 -15.36 12.86 -0.26
C ILE A 279 -16.69 13.63 -0.26
N GLU A 280 -16.68 14.84 -0.84
CA GLU A 280 -17.83 15.76 -0.83
C GLU A 280 -18.49 15.94 -2.21
N SER A 281 -17.79 15.62 -3.29
CA SER A 281 -18.22 15.85 -4.67
C SER A 281 -18.41 14.53 -5.44
N PRO A 282 -19.43 14.42 -6.32
CA PRO A 282 -19.56 13.24 -7.18
C PRO A 282 -18.55 13.20 -8.33
N ARG A 283 -17.73 14.24 -8.51
CA ARG A 283 -16.71 14.32 -9.57
C ARG A 283 -15.39 14.86 -9.02
N PRO A 284 -14.26 14.27 -9.42
CA PRO A 284 -12.96 14.78 -9.03
C PRO A 284 -12.59 16.03 -9.83
N THR A 285 -11.58 16.75 -9.35
CA THR A 285 -10.94 17.84 -10.08
C THR A 285 -10.11 17.30 -11.25
N ARG A 286 -9.75 18.17 -12.19
CA ARG A 286 -8.84 17.80 -13.29
C ARG A 286 -7.43 17.46 -12.78
N ALA A 287 -6.99 18.10 -11.71
CA ALA A 287 -5.70 17.83 -11.09
C ALA A 287 -5.66 16.41 -10.50
N GLU A 288 -6.69 16.00 -9.78
CA GLU A 288 -6.82 14.64 -9.22
C GLU A 288 -6.89 13.57 -10.30
N VAL A 289 -7.62 13.81 -11.39
CA VAL A 289 -7.63 12.89 -12.54
C VAL A 289 -6.22 12.75 -13.13
N SER A 290 -5.51 13.86 -13.29
CA SER A 290 -4.13 13.86 -13.77
C SER A 290 -3.19 13.13 -12.82
N ASP A 291 -3.37 13.29 -11.51
CA ASP A 291 -2.56 12.65 -10.48
C ASP A 291 -2.73 11.12 -10.47
N VAL A 292 -3.98 10.63 -10.45
CA VAL A 292 -4.30 9.20 -10.60
C VAL A 292 -3.73 8.65 -11.91
N ALA A 293 -3.85 9.39 -13.02
CA ALA A 293 -3.30 8.98 -14.29
C ALA A 293 -1.77 8.89 -14.27
N ASN A 294 -1.08 9.85 -13.65
CA ASN A 294 0.38 9.84 -13.52
C ASN A 294 0.87 8.69 -12.64
N ALA A 295 0.20 8.38 -11.53
CA ALA A 295 0.55 7.21 -10.71
C ALA A 295 0.39 5.89 -11.49
N CYS A 296 -0.61 5.79 -12.37
CA CYS A 296 -0.76 4.67 -13.31
C CYS A 296 0.37 4.64 -14.37
N LEU A 297 0.76 5.80 -14.92
CA LEU A 297 1.85 5.94 -15.88
C LEU A 297 3.22 5.60 -15.29
N ASP A 298 3.42 5.92 -14.00
CA ASP A 298 4.56 5.50 -13.20
C ASP A 298 4.55 4.00 -12.90
N GLN A 299 3.40 3.35 -13.12
CA GLN A 299 3.17 1.91 -13.01
C GLN A 299 3.27 1.41 -11.58
N ALA A 300 2.68 2.18 -10.64
CA ALA A 300 2.39 1.71 -9.30
C ALA A 300 1.59 0.39 -9.36
N ASP A 301 1.81 -0.52 -8.40
CA ASP A 301 1.01 -1.75 -8.36
C ASP A 301 -0.42 -1.44 -7.93
N ALA A 302 -0.60 -0.52 -6.96
CA ALA A 302 -1.90 -0.15 -6.44
C ALA A 302 -2.02 1.36 -6.17
N LEU A 303 -3.26 1.85 -6.26
CA LEU A 303 -3.66 3.17 -5.80
C LEU A 303 -4.62 3.03 -4.62
N MET A 304 -4.56 3.95 -3.66
CA MET A 304 -5.37 3.87 -2.45
C MET A 304 -6.35 5.04 -2.29
N LEU A 305 -7.59 4.70 -1.95
CA LEU A 305 -8.62 5.62 -1.48
C LEU A 305 -8.67 5.59 0.05
N SER A 306 -8.64 6.79 0.65
CA SER A 306 -8.63 7.01 2.09
C SER A 306 -10.01 7.45 2.57
N GLY A 307 -10.22 8.76 2.79
CA GLY A 307 -11.51 9.29 3.21
C GLY A 307 -12.60 9.08 2.16
N GLU A 308 -12.22 9.03 0.89
CA GLU A 308 -13.14 8.88 -0.25
C GLU A 308 -14.07 7.66 -0.08
N THR A 309 -13.56 6.56 0.47
CA THR A 309 -14.34 5.33 0.73
C THR A 309 -14.72 5.13 2.19
N ALA A 310 -13.96 5.70 3.12
CA ALA A 310 -14.17 5.50 4.56
C ALA A 310 -15.33 6.33 5.11
N ASN A 311 -15.42 7.61 4.73
CA ASN A 311 -16.42 8.56 5.22
C ASN A 311 -16.99 9.49 4.14
N GLY A 312 -16.59 9.31 2.87
CA GLY A 312 -17.09 10.08 1.74
C GLY A 312 -18.55 9.80 1.39
N LYS A 313 -19.19 10.78 0.74
CA LYS A 313 -20.57 10.71 0.23
C LYS A 313 -20.70 9.81 -1.00
N TYR A 314 -19.60 9.57 -1.73
CA TYR A 314 -19.59 8.88 -3.03
C TYR A 314 -18.58 7.72 -3.12
N PRO A 315 -18.55 6.78 -2.15
CA PRO A 315 -17.49 5.78 -2.03
C PRO A 315 -17.40 4.84 -3.25
N GLU A 316 -18.52 4.28 -3.70
CA GLU A 316 -18.54 3.41 -4.88
C GLU A 316 -18.14 4.16 -6.16
N LEU A 317 -18.61 5.41 -6.30
CA LEU A 317 -18.30 6.23 -7.46
C LEU A 317 -16.82 6.64 -7.50
N ALA A 318 -16.18 6.86 -6.35
CA ALA A 318 -14.75 7.10 -6.25
C ALA A 318 -13.95 5.88 -6.74
N VAL A 319 -14.31 4.66 -6.30
CA VAL A 319 -13.69 3.41 -6.80
C VAL A 319 -13.88 3.27 -8.31
N ARG A 320 -15.11 3.45 -8.81
CA ARG A 320 -15.39 3.35 -10.26
C ARG A 320 -14.61 4.39 -11.06
N THR A 321 -14.46 5.60 -10.54
CA THR A 321 -13.73 6.69 -11.20
C THR A 321 -12.25 6.38 -11.27
N MET A 322 -11.62 5.97 -10.15
CA MET A 322 -10.23 5.53 -10.14
C MET A 322 -10.00 4.35 -11.09
N ALA A 323 -10.91 3.37 -11.10
CA ALA A 323 -10.82 2.21 -12.00
C ALA A 323 -10.92 2.61 -13.48
N LYS A 324 -11.79 3.57 -13.82
CA LYS A 324 -11.93 4.09 -15.19
C LYS A 324 -10.66 4.80 -15.65
N ILE A 325 -10.07 5.65 -14.81
CA ILE A 325 -8.83 6.37 -15.14
C ILE A 325 -7.69 5.38 -15.39
N ALA A 326 -7.50 4.41 -14.48
CA ALA A 326 -6.48 3.37 -14.64
C ALA A 326 -6.66 2.58 -15.93
N THR A 327 -7.89 2.13 -16.23
CA THR A 327 -8.19 1.37 -17.46
C THR A 327 -7.90 2.19 -18.72
N GLU A 328 -8.23 3.49 -18.72
CA GLU A 328 -7.96 4.38 -19.86
C GLU A 328 -6.46 4.52 -20.12
N VAL A 329 -5.68 4.80 -19.07
CA VAL A 329 -4.21 4.90 -19.15
C VAL A 329 -3.59 3.59 -19.65
N GLU A 330 -4.04 2.46 -19.09
CA GLU A 330 -3.55 1.13 -19.44
C GLU A 330 -3.91 0.72 -20.88
N SER A 331 -5.02 1.22 -21.44
CA SER A 331 -5.43 0.92 -22.81
C SER A 331 -4.42 1.36 -23.87
N LYS A 332 -3.58 2.36 -23.55
CA LYS A 332 -2.53 2.90 -24.41
C LYS A 332 -1.15 2.28 -24.13
N LYS A 333 -1.06 1.37 -23.15
CA LYS A 333 0.21 0.77 -22.74
C LYS A 333 0.76 -0.11 -23.86
N THR A 334 2.04 0.10 -24.17
CA THR A 334 2.81 -0.75 -25.05
C THR A 334 4.12 -1.13 -24.39
N GLY A 335 4.66 -2.30 -24.72
CA GLY A 335 5.96 -2.72 -24.21
C GLY A 335 5.93 -3.34 -22.81
N PHE A 336 7.12 -3.41 -22.23
CA PHE A 336 7.42 -3.98 -20.92
C PHE A 336 8.71 -3.33 -20.40
N TYR A 337 8.98 -3.43 -19.11
CA TYR A 337 10.19 -2.91 -18.49
C TYR A 337 11.37 -3.86 -18.66
N ASN A 338 12.51 -3.30 -19.05
CA ASN A 338 13.77 -4.03 -19.13
C ASN A 338 14.55 -3.89 -17.82
N ILE A 339 14.08 -4.53 -16.76
CA ILE A 339 14.80 -4.60 -15.48
C ILE A 339 15.77 -5.81 -15.43
N PRO A 340 16.78 -5.77 -14.54
CA PRO A 340 17.65 -6.92 -14.27
C PRO A 340 16.85 -8.14 -13.80
N TYR A 341 17.31 -9.34 -14.18
CA TYR A 341 16.74 -10.58 -13.66
C TYR A 341 17.20 -10.81 -12.21
N SER A 342 16.34 -11.45 -11.41
CA SER A 342 16.73 -11.92 -10.08
C SER A 342 17.87 -12.93 -10.19
N GLN A 343 18.83 -12.85 -9.27
CA GLN A 343 19.90 -13.86 -9.15
C GLN A 343 19.41 -15.14 -8.45
N GLN A 344 18.29 -15.05 -7.72
CA GLN A 344 17.61 -16.20 -7.14
C GLN A 344 16.78 -16.90 -8.22
N ASN A 345 16.85 -18.23 -8.30
CA ASN A 345 16.12 -19.05 -9.27
C ASN A 345 16.26 -18.54 -10.72
N LYS A 346 17.52 -18.40 -11.19
CA LYS A 346 17.91 -17.76 -12.46
C LYS A 346 17.07 -18.21 -13.66
N VAL A 347 16.77 -19.51 -13.77
CA VAL A 347 15.96 -20.07 -14.86
C VAL A 347 14.54 -19.50 -14.84
N ALA A 348 13.84 -19.61 -13.72
CA ALA A 348 12.49 -19.08 -13.56
C ALA A 348 12.45 -17.55 -13.76
N ALA A 349 13.45 -16.83 -13.23
CA ALA A 349 13.55 -15.38 -13.38
C ALA A 349 13.76 -14.95 -14.85
N TYR A 350 14.57 -15.69 -15.60
CA TYR A 350 14.78 -15.47 -17.03
C TYR A 350 13.52 -15.81 -17.83
N LEU A 351 12.88 -16.94 -17.55
CA LEU A 351 11.66 -17.36 -18.23
C LEU A 351 10.49 -16.41 -17.97
N ALA A 352 10.37 -15.83 -16.77
CA ALA A 352 9.38 -14.78 -16.51
C ALA A 352 9.56 -13.58 -17.46
N LYS A 353 10.81 -13.13 -17.67
CA LYS A 353 11.11 -12.06 -18.63
C LYS A 353 10.78 -12.46 -20.05
N ALA A 354 11.17 -13.67 -20.45
CA ALA A 354 10.91 -14.20 -21.77
C ALA A 354 9.41 -14.34 -22.03
N ALA A 355 8.62 -14.78 -21.05
CA ALA A 355 7.17 -14.90 -21.13
C ALA A 355 6.51 -13.55 -21.37
N VAL A 356 6.87 -12.52 -20.60
CA VAL A 356 6.35 -11.15 -20.79
C VAL A 356 6.77 -10.58 -22.14
N LYS A 357 8.05 -10.73 -22.52
CA LYS A 357 8.55 -10.29 -23.83
C LYS A 357 7.79 -10.96 -24.97
N THR A 358 7.58 -12.27 -24.88
CA THR A 358 6.79 -13.05 -25.84
C THR A 358 5.35 -12.57 -25.90
N ALA A 359 4.72 -12.36 -24.74
CA ALA A 359 3.33 -11.92 -24.65
C ALA A 359 3.11 -10.57 -25.35
N VAL A 360 4.04 -9.63 -25.16
CA VAL A 360 4.04 -8.34 -25.85
C VAL A 360 4.30 -8.49 -27.36
N ARG A 361 5.30 -9.30 -27.75
CA ARG A 361 5.72 -9.44 -29.15
C ARG A 361 4.72 -10.17 -30.03
N LEU A 362 4.04 -11.17 -29.48
CA LEU A 362 3.02 -11.95 -30.17
C LEU A 362 1.61 -11.40 -29.94
N ASN A 363 1.48 -10.28 -29.21
CA ASN A 363 0.20 -9.68 -28.85
C ASN A 363 -0.79 -10.71 -28.26
N THR A 364 -0.31 -11.49 -27.28
CA THR A 364 -1.13 -12.53 -26.66
C THR A 364 -2.23 -11.92 -25.80
N LYS A 365 -3.28 -12.68 -25.53
CA LYS A 365 -4.39 -12.21 -24.70
C LYS A 365 -4.02 -12.14 -23.21
N ALA A 366 -3.25 -13.12 -22.74
CA ALA A 366 -2.85 -13.23 -21.35
C ALA A 366 -1.60 -14.09 -21.17
N ILE A 367 -1.07 -14.03 -19.95
CA ILE A 367 -0.12 -14.99 -19.39
C ILE A 367 -0.87 -15.81 -18.33
N VAL A 368 -0.77 -17.13 -18.38
CA VAL A 368 -1.25 -18.03 -17.33
C VAL A 368 -0.03 -18.64 -16.66
N ALA A 369 0.05 -18.56 -15.34
CA ALA A 369 1.20 -19.09 -14.61
C ALA A 369 0.77 -19.66 -13.27
N ASP A 370 1.38 -20.76 -12.86
CA ASP A 370 1.20 -21.32 -11.52
C ASP A 370 2.31 -20.89 -10.56
N SER A 371 1.99 -20.86 -9.27
CA SER A 371 3.00 -20.62 -8.23
C SER A 371 2.56 -21.09 -6.85
N MET A 372 3.47 -21.72 -6.10
CA MET A 372 3.24 -22.00 -4.68
C MET A 372 3.41 -20.77 -3.80
N THR A 373 4.43 -19.95 -4.05
CA THR A 373 4.79 -18.82 -3.18
C THR A 373 4.43 -17.45 -3.75
N GLY A 374 3.97 -17.40 -5.00
CA GLY A 374 3.70 -16.15 -5.73
C GLY A 374 4.95 -15.49 -6.34
N SER A 375 6.16 -15.97 -6.04
CA SER A 375 7.43 -15.36 -6.49
C SER A 375 7.58 -15.26 -8.02
N SER A 376 7.17 -16.29 -8.76
CA SER A 376 7.13 -16.26 -10.24
C SER A 376 6.14 -15.22 -10.77
N ILE A 377 5.01 -15.06 -10.07
CA ILE A 377 3.96 -14.10 -10.43
C ILE A 377 4.43 -12.67 -10.19
N LEU A 378 5.06 -12.39 -9.05
CA LEU A 378 5.69 -11.10 -8.76
C LEU A 378 6.78 -10.77 -9.79
N SER A 379 7.54 -11.78 -10.21
CA SER A 379 8.55 -11.62 -11.26
C SER A 379 7.92 -11.23 -12.60
N LEU A 380 6.79 -11.85 -12.99
CA LEU A 380 6.03 -11.46 -14.19
C LEU A 380 5.51 -10.02 -14.08
N ALA A 381 4.89 -9.68 -12.94
CA ALA A 381 4.29 -8.36 -12.69
C ALA A 381 5.32 -7.22 -12.72
N ALA A 382 6.54 -7.47 -12.25
CA ALA A 382 7.64 -6.49 -12.23
C ALA A 382 8.13 -6.09 -13.63
N TYR A 383 7.99 -6.95 -14.64
CA TYR A 383 8.28 -6.55 -16.02
C TYR A 383 7.18 -5.68 -16.62
N ARG A 384 6.05 -5.47 -15.92
CA ARG A 384 4.99 -4.54 -16.30
C ARG A 384 4.54 -4.70 -17.76
N GLY A 385 4.30 -5.93 -18.18
CA GLY A 385 3.70 -6.22 -19.48
C GLY A 385 2.30 -5.63 -19.64
N CYS A 386 1.78 -5.58 -20.86
CA CYS A 386 0.42 -5.13 -21.15
C CYS A 386 -0.64 -6.24 -20.98
N ASN A 387 -0.21 -7.48 -20.79
CA ASN A 387 -1.09 -8.64 -20.71
C ASN A 387 -1.51 -8.91 -19.27
N VAL A 388 -2.74 -9.37 -19.10
CA VAL A 388 -3.23 -9.87 -17.80
C VAL A 388 -2.48 -11.14 -17.42
N ILE A 389 -2.14 -11.27 -16.14
CA ILE A 389 -1.53 -12.46 -15.55
C ILE A 389 -2.60 -13.22 -14.77
N TYR A 390 -3.05 -14.37 -15.27
CA TYR A 390 -3.90 -15.29 -14.54
C TYR A 390 -3.02 -16.21 -13.68
N ALA A 391 -2.89 -15.87 -12.40
CA ALA A 391 -2.09 -16.61 -11.45
C ALA A 391 -2.92 -17.76 -10.86
N GLN A 392 -2.43 -18.98 -10.98
CA GLN A 392 -3.06 -20.17 -10.41
C GLN A 392 -2.22 -20.64 -9.23
N VAL A 393 -2.73 -20.48 -8.02
CA VAL A 393 -1.93 -20.69 -6.80
C VAL A 393 -2.56 -21.73 -5.90
N TYR A 394 -1.75 -22.35 -5.06
CA TYR A 394 -2.13 -23.54 -4.28
C TYR A 394 -2.47 -23.21 -2.82
N ASP A 395 -2.56 -21.93 -2.48
CA ASP A 395 -2.82 -21.42 -1.15
C ASP A 395 -3.70 -20.18 -1.24
N HIS A 396 -4.81 -20.18 -0.50
CA HIS A 396 -5.74 -19.06 -0.40
C HIS A 396 -5.08 -17.79 0.12
N HIS A 397 -4.14 -17.90 1.06
CA HIS A 397 -3.37 -16.76 1.55
C HIS A 397 -2.57 -16.11 0.42
N VAL A 398 -1.92 -16.92 -0.43
CA VAL A 398 -1.14 -16.40 -1.57
C VAL A 398 -2.03 -15.73 -2.61
N VAL A 399 -3.29 -16.17 -2.81
CA VAL A 399 -4.27 -15.46 -3.64
C VAL A 399 -4.45 -14.02 -3.13
N ARG A 400 -4.64 -13.88 -1.81
CA ARG A 400 -4.86 -12.58 -1.17
C ARG A 400 -3.60 -11.73 -1.15
N LEU A 401 -2.41 -12.32 -0.98
CA LEU A 401 -1.13 -11.59 -1.11
C LEU A 401 -0.95 -10.99 -2.52
N LEU A 402 -1.35 -11.72 -3.56
CA LEU A 402 -1.26 -11.26 -4.94
C LEU A 402 -2.33 -10.21 -5.32
N SER A 403 -3.30 -9.92 -4.45
CA SER A 403 -4.31 -8.88 -4.69
C SER A 403 -3.73 -7.47 -4.84
N LEU A 404 -2.52 -7.24 -4.32
CA LEU A 404 -1.75 -6.00 -4.48
C LEU A 404 -0.86 -5.96 -5.72
N SER A 405 -0.74 -7.03 -6.50
CA SER A 405 0.29 -7.15 -7.55
C SER A 405 -0.20 -6.69 -8.93
N TYR A 406 0.52 -5.78 -9.59
CA TYR A 406 0.13 -5.22 -10.89
C TYR A 406 -0.21 -6.29 -11.95
N GLY A 407 -1.39 -6.19 -12.57
CA GLY A 407 -1.81 -7.07 -13.67
C GLY A 407 -2.24 -8.47 -13.26
N VAL A 408 -2.18 -8.82 -11.97
CA VAL A 408 -2.40 -10.18 -11.48
C VAL A 408 -3.86 -10.44 -11.12
N TYR A 409 -4.41 -11.53 -11.63
CA TYR A 409 -5.71 -12.07 -11.23
C TYR A 409 -5.48 -13.49 -10.73
N ALA A 410 -5.50 -13.65 -9.40
CA ALA A 410 -5.16 -14.89 -8.75
C ALA A 410 -6.41 -15.73 -8.44
N ASP A 411 -6.30 -17.04 -8.67
CA ASP A 411 -7.27 -18.04 -8.29
C ASP A 411 -6.59 -19.18 -7.54
N TYR A 412 -7.28 -19.69 -6.52
CA TYR A 412 -6.89 -20.93 -5.88
C TYR A 412 -7.17 -22.13 -6.81
N ILE A 413 -6.21 -23.05 -6.90
CA ILE A 413 -6.35 -24.35 -7.52
C ILE A 413 -5.83 -25.45 -6.59
N PRO A 414 -6.51 -26.60 -6.51
CA PRO A 414 -6.02 -27.71 -5.71
C PRO A 414 -4.72 -28.27 -6.30
N LEU A 415 -3.77 -28.60 -5.41
CA LEU A 415 -2.55 -29.27 -5.79
C LEU A 415 -2.85 -30.75 -6.08
N ASP A 416 -2.62 -31.16 -7.32
CA ASP A 416 -2.71 -32.56 -7.74
C ASP A 416 -1.30 -33.05 -8.09
N PHE A 417 -0.85 -34.11 -7.41
CA PHE A 417 0.46 -34.75 -7.66
C PHE A 417 0.43 -35.69 -8.87
N GLY A 418 -0.70 -35.81 -9.56
CA GLY A 418 -0.81 -36.44 -10.87
C GLY A 418 0.05 -35.74 -11.93
N LYS A 419 0.19 -36.37 -13.11
CA LYS A 419 0.99 -35.86 -14.23
C LYS A 419 0.40 -34.55 -14.81
N GLY A 420 0.74 -33.39 -14.25
CA GLY A 420 0.56 -32.08 -14.88
C GLY A 420 -0.88 -31.56 -15.00
N THR A 421 -1.83 -32.09 -14.22
CA THR A 421 -3.27 -31.85 -14.38
C THR A 421 -3.76 -30.52 -13.81
N SER A 422 -3.25 -30.03 -12.67
CA SER A 422 -3.86 -28.85 -12.01
C SER A 422 -3.84 -27.58 -12.88
N LEU A 423 -2.70 -27.23 -13.46
CA LEU A 423 -2.59 -26.05 -14.32
C LEU A 423 -3.38 -26.23 -15.62
N GLN A 424 -3.39 -27.45 -16.19
CA GLN A 424 -4.18 -27.76 -17.37
C GLN A 424 -5.68 -27.60 -17.09
N HIS A 425 -6.19 -28.14 -15.98
CA HIS A 425 -7.57 -27.93 -15.54
C HIS A 425 -7.89 -26.45 -15.33
N ALA A 426 -6.95 -25.69 -14.77
CA ALA A 426 -7.10 -24.25 -14.59
C ALA A 426 -7.23 -23.52 -15.93
N ILE A 427 -6.40 -23.85 -16.92
CA ILE A 427 -6.50 -23.30 -18.28
C ILE A 427 -7.84 -23.66 -18.92
N CYS A 428 -8.28 -24.91 -18.78
CA CYS A 428 -9.57 -25.37 -19.29
C CYS A 428 -10.74 -24.61 -18.65
N ARG A 429 -10.69 -24.38 -17.33
CA ARG A 429 -11.66 -23.55 -16.61
C ARG A 429 -11.69 -22.11 -17.14
N LEU A 430 -10.53 -21.47 -17.30
CA LEU A 430 -10.46 -20.10 -17.82
C LEU A 430 -11.04 -19.99 -19.24
N ILE A 431 -10.81 -21.00 -20.09
CA ILE A 431 -11.39 -21.07 -21.43
C ILE A 431 -12.91 -21.26 -21.35
N SER A 432 -13.41 -22.16 -20.48
CA SER A 432 -14.86 -22.40 -20.32
C SER A 432 -15.61 -21.21 -19.73
N GLU A 433 -14.95 -20.43 -18.87
CA GLU A 433 -15.45 -19.14 -18.35
C GLU A 433 -15.48 -18.03 -19.42
N SER A 434 -15.21 -18.34 -20.69
CA SER A 434 -15.21 -17.40 -21.82
C SER A 434 -14.27 -16.21 -21.63
N ARG A 435 -13.14 -16.42 -20.93
CA ARG A 435 -12.08 -15.41 -20.80
C ARG A 435 -11.29 -15.22 -22.09
N PHE A 436 -11.33 -16.22 -22.98
CA PHE A 436 -10.57 -16.29 -24.22
C PHE A 436 -11.48 -16.72 -25.38
N HIS A 437 -11.22 -16.17 -26.56
CA HIS A 437 -11.74 -16.70 -27.82
C HIS A 437 -10.78 -17.71 -28.42
N ASP A 438 -11.27 -18.58 -29.30
CA ASP A 438 -10.49 -19.69 -29.89
C ASP A 438 -9.16 -19.26 -30.54
N ASN A 439 -9.11 -18.07 -31.13
CA ASN A 439 -7.91 -17.51 -31.79
C ASN A 439 -6.99 -16.71 -30.85
N ASP A 440 -7.40 -16.47 -29.61
CA ASP A 440 -6.56 -15.74 -28.65
C ASP A 440 -5.31 -16.58 -28.33
N LEU A 441 -4.13 -15.99 -28.56
CA LEU A 441 -2.87 -16.59 -28.13
C LEU A 441 -2.72 -16.45 -26.61
N ILE A 442 -2.26 -17.49 -25.95
CA ILE A 442 -2.00 -17.53 -24.51
C ILE A 442 -0.57 -17.98 -24.29
N VAL A 443 0.13 -17.31 -23.37
CA VAL A 443 1.45 -17.73 -22.89
C VAL A 443 1.28 -18.45 -21.56
N ILE A 444 1.86 -19.64 -21.44
CA ILE A 444 1.94 -20.39 -20.19
C ILE A 444 3.37 -20.29 -19.67
N LEU A 445 3.54 -19.92 -18.40
CA LEU A 445 4.80 -20.06 -17.68
C LEU A 445 4.61 -21.08 -16.56
N ALA A 446 5.33 -22.20 -16.62
CA ALA A 446 5.14 -23.30 -15.68
C ALA A 446 6.42 -24.14 -15.48
N GLY A 447 6.38 -25.07 -14.53
CA GLY A 447 7.49 -25.98 -14.20
C GLY A 447 7.18 -27.45 -14.47
N SER A 448 8.11 -28.18 -15.08
CA SER A 448 7.98 -29.63 -15.32
C SER A 448 8.34 -30.48 -14.11
N PHE A 449 9.02 -29.90 -13.12
CA PHE A 449 9.55 -30.60 -11.94
C PHE A 449 8.74 -30.33 -10.67
N GLY A 450 7.47 -29.96 -10.86
CA GLY A 450 6.56 -29.55 -9.78
C GLY A 450 6.69 -28.07 -9.42
N PRO A 451 5.66 -27.49 -8.77
CA PRO A 451 5.57 -26.05 -8.57
C PRO A 451 6.54 -25.51 -7.51
N GLN A 452 7.21 -26.39 -6.76
CA GLN A 452 8.30 -26.04 -5.82
C GLN A 452 9.62 -25.70 -6.51
N GLN A 453 9.88 -26.27 -7.69
CA GLN A 453 11.15 -26.08 -8.41
C GLN A 453 11.18 -24.82 -9.27
N GLY A 454 10.05 -24.08 -9.31
CA GLY A 454 9.87 -22.90 -10.14
C GLY A 454 9.63 -23.23 -11.62
N ALA A 455 9.47 -22.17 -12.42
CA ALA A 455 9.21 -22.31 -13.84
C ALA A 455 10.44 -22.83 -14.60
N SER A 456 10.21 -23.79 -15.49
CA SER A 456 11.26 -24.41 -16.33
C SER A 456 10.93 -24.38 -17.83
N PHE A 457 9.71 -23.99 -18.22
CA PHE A 457 9.34 -23.85 -19.63
C PHE A 457 8.34 -22.71 -19.87
N ILE A 458 8.21 -22.33 -21.14
CA ILE A 458 7.15 -21.45 -21.64
C ILE A 458 6.46 -22.18 -22.79
N GLU A 459 5.13 -22.25 -22.76
CA GLU A 459 4.31 -22.79 -23.86
C GLU A 459 3.43 -21.67 -24.43
N ILE A 460 3.30 -21.61 -25.76
CA ILE A 460 2.51 -20.59 -26.44
C ILE A 460 1.60 -21.30 -27.42
N SER A 461 0.29 -21.07 -27.32
CA SER A 461 -0.67 -21.61 -28.27
C SER A 461 -1.97 -20.82 -28.26
N THR A 462 -2.84 -21.12 -29.21
CA THR A 462 -4.20 -20.57 -29.23
C THR A 462 -5.06 -21.23 -28.15
N ALA A 463 -6.09 -20.52 -27.67
CA ALA A 463 -7.07 -21.08 -26.75
C ALA A 463 -7.72 -22.35 -27.33
N ALA A 464 -7.97 -22.42 -28.64
CA ALA A 464 -8.50 -23.62 -29.30
C ALA A 464 -7.57 -24.84 -29.16
N ASN A 465 -6.25 -24.65 -29.26
CA ASN A 465 -5.29 -25.74 -29.10
C ASN A 465 -5.21 -26.21 -27.64
N PHE A 466 -5.24 -25.29 -26.68
CA PHE A 466 -5.31 -25.64 -25.27
C PHE A 466 -6.62 -26.36 -24.92
N LYS A 467 -7.74 -25.95 -25.54
CA LYS A 467 -9.04 -26.59 -25.39
C LYS A 467 -9.03 -28.06 -25.84
N ARG A 468 -8.26 -28.42 -26.86
CA ARG A 468 -8.10 -29.83 -27.28
C ARG A 468 -7.41 -30.70 -26.23
N LYS A 469 -6.64 -30.11 -25.33
CA LYS A 469 -6.05 -30.80 -24.18
C LYS A 469 -7.04 -30.95 -23.02
N CYS A 470 -8.22 -30.35 -23.06
CA CYS A 470 -9.20 -30.43 -21.97
C CYS A 470 -10.05 -31.70 -21.97
N HIS A 471 -9.91 -32.55 -22.99
CA HIS A 471 -10.73 -33.74 -23.23
C HIS A 471 -9.89 -35.01 -23.16
#